data_AF-A0A7I4Y4A1-F1
#
_entry.id   AF-A0A7I4Y4A1-F1
#
_cell.length_a   1.000
_cell.length_b   1.000
_cell.length_c   1.000
_cell.angle_alpha   90.00
_cell.angle_beta   90.00
_cell.angle_gamma   90.00
#
_symmetry.space_group_name_H-M   'P 1'
#
loop_
_entity.id
_entity.type
_entity.pdbx_description
1 polymer ?
#
loop_
_entity_poly.entity_id
_entity_poly.type
_entity_poly.pdbx_seq_one_letter_code
_entity_poly.pdbx_strand_id
1 'polypeptide(L)'
;MRLISLIFLSVLTVTVNSTTTINNEEFIDNAEVAIIDRIRNIGNGTRQTFHLTPKAKETLQELEELPTMKHDHFNPEGDYIDEINKKANIDKKLFQGDIYLNEVQGEIIIEELEEELEGANRTKRQAIRDRDGVRLWSNFTVNYIFNTTLGEDAREAFLRGATMWTKDTCIRFQHDVRFERISDVETLKQYVRGQDLLIVQAKGGCWSSLGKAGGLQQISLADACETKSIAAHELGHTLGFYHTMSRHDRNDHIIVNVENIQKYWVSQFEWKSSDLNDNFGLDYDY
;
A
#
# COMPACT_ATOMS: atom_id res chain seq x y z
N MET A 1 62.68 28.96 -30.19
CA MET A 1 62.34 27.52 -30.15
C MET A 1 62.85 27.00 -28.81
N ARG A 2 62.09 26.71 -27.75
CA ARG A 2 60.65 26.56 -27.47
C ARG A 2 60.36 27.18 -26.08
N LEU A 3 59.16 27.74 -25.92
CA LEU A 3 58.60 28.22 -24.64
C LEU A 3 58.38 27.06 -23.66
N ILE A 4 58.64 27.31 -22.37
CA ILE A 4 58.16 26.51 -21.24
C ILE A 4 56.98 27.29 -20.64
N SER A 5 55.76 26.75 -20.78
CA SER A 5 54.59 27.21 -20.04
C SER A 5 54.25 26.17 -18.98
N LEU A 6 54.29 26.59 -17.71
CA LEU A 6 53.71 25.85 -16.60
C LEU A 6 52.19 25.83 -16.77
N ILE A 7 51.60 24.63 -16.76
CA ILE A 7 50.16 24.43 -16.63
C ILE A 7 49.89 24.03 -15.18
N PHE A 8 49.11 24.86 -14.49
CA PHE A 8 48.50 24.57 -13.19
C PHE A 8 47.51 23.41 -13.37
N LEU A 9 47.67 22.32 -12.59
CA LEU A 9 46.58 21.38 -12.35
C LEU A 9 45.64 22.01 -11.31
N SER A 10 44.47 22.50 -11.73
CA SER A 10 43.35 22.69 -10.81
C SER A 10 42.66 21.34 -10.63
N VAL A 11 42.81 20.76 -9.44
CA VAL A 11 41.97 19.67 -8.97
C VAL A 11 40.56 20.24 -8.79
N LEU A 12 39.65 19.97 -9.74
CA LEU A 12 38.23 20.14 -9.49
C LEU A 12 37.78 19.00 -8.57
N THR A 13 37.69 19.30 -7.28
CA THR A 13 36.83 18.55 -6.37
C THR A 13 35.39 18.71 -6.84
N VAL A 14 34.83 17.66 -7.44
CA VAL A 14 33.39 17.55 -7.64
C VAL A 14 32.78 17.27 -6.27
N THR A 15 32.35 18.32 -5.58
CA THR A 15 31.44 18.20 -4.46
C THR A 15 30.08 17.83 -5.02
N VAL A 16 29.70 16.55 -4.90
CA VAL A 16 28.32 16.09 -5.08
C VAL A 16 27.53 16.59 -3.88
N ASN A 17 26.98 17.81 -3.98
CA ASN A 17 25.88 18.25 -3.14
C ASN A 17 24.60 18.03 -3.93
N SER A 18 23.98 16.87 -3.74
CA SER A 18 22.64 16.56 -4.20
C SER A 18 21.91 15.78 -3.12
N THR A 19 21.65 16.42 -1.99
CA THR A 19 20.45 16.08 -1.21
C THR A 19 19.27 16.68 -1.96
N THR A 20 18.85 16.03 -3.04
CA THR A 20 17.47 16.16 -3.52
C THR A 20 16.61 15.55 -2.44
N THR A 21 16.07 16.38 -1.55
CA THR A 21 14.87 16.02 -0.81
C THR A 21 13.80 15.72 -1.85
N ILE A 22 13.62 14.43 -2.16
CA ILE A 22 12.46 13.99 -2.92
C ILE A 22 11.27 14.38 -2.05
N ASN A 23 10.44 15.29 -2.53
CA ASN A 23 9.17 15.55 -1.90
C ASN A 23 8.32 14.28 -2.11
N ASN A 24 8.40 13.36 -1.15
CA ASN A 24 7.66 12.09 -1.14
C ASN A 24 6.13 12.29 -1.22
N GLU A 25 5.66 13.52 -1.14
CA GLU A 25 4.26 13.91 -1.16
C GLU A 25 3.69 14.22 -2.56
N GLU A 26 4.53 14.39 -3.58
CA GLU A 26 4.11 14.93 -4.89
C GLU A 26 3.28 13.95 -5.74
N PHE A 27 3.11 12.69 -5.30
CA PHE A 27 2.40 11.67 -6.07
C PHE A 27 0.90 11.54 -5.77
N ILE A 28 0.42 12.15 -4.69
CA ILE A 28 -0.99 12.12 -4.26
C ILE A 28 -1.57 13.51 -4.43
N ASP A 29 -2.60 13.66 -5.27
CA ASP A 29 -3.27 14.95 -5.48
C ASP A 29 -4.14 15.31 -4.26
N ASN A 30 -4.38 16.60 -4.05
CA ASN A 30 -5.24 17.13 -3.00
C ASN A 30 -6.66 16.54 -3.05
N ALA A 31 -7.17 16.24 -4.25
CA ALA A 31 -8.47 15.58 -4.43
C ALA A 31 -8.48 14.16 -3.81
N GLU A 32 -7.40 13.40 -4.01
CA GLU A 32 -7.23 12.05 -3.46
C GLU A 32 -7.04 12.09 -1.94
N VAL A 33 -6.32 13.10 -1.42
CA VAL A 33 -6.23 13.32 0.03
C VAL A 33 -7.61 13.60 0.64
N ALA A 34 -8.44 14.41 -0.03
CA ALA A 34 -9.79 14.73 0.45
C ALA A 34 -10.70 13.49 0.54
N ILE A 35 -10.52 12.52 -0.35
CA ILE A 35 -11.23 11.23 -0.30
C ILE A 35 -10.83 10.45 0.94
N ILE A 36 -9.53 10.36 1.24
CA ILE A 36 -9.05 9.67 2.44
C ILE A 36 -9.61 10.34 3.71
N ASP A 37 -9.68 11.66 3.74
CA ASP A 37 -10.27 12.39 4.86
C ASP A 37 -11.79 12.15 4.98
N ARG A 38 -12.52 12.04 3.86
CA ARG A 38 -13.94 11.62 3.88
C ARG A 38 -14.10 10.22 4.47
N ILE A 39 -13.30 9.25 4.02
CA ILE A 39 -13.29 7.88 4.57
C ILE A 39 -13.03 7.90 6.08
N ARG A 40 -12.06 8.70 6.54
CA ARG A 40 -11.78 8.85 7.98
C ARG A 40 -12.96 9.43 8.76
N ASN A 41 -13.65 10.41 8.20
CA ASN A 41 -14.77 11.08 8.85
C ASN A 41 -16.00 10.17 8.93
N ILE A 42 -16.27 9.40 7.88
CA ILE A 42 -17.26 8.32 7.90
C ILE A 42 -16.96 7.39 9.07
N GLY A 43 -15.69 7.03 9.22
CA GLY A 43 -15.32 6.11 10.27
C GLY A 43 -15.46 6.67 11.69
N ASN A 44 -15.03 7.91 11.94
CA ASN A 44 -15.14 8.53 13.27
C ASN A 44 -16.54 8.45 13.92
N GLY A 45 -17.62 8.41 13.11
CA GLY A 45 -19.00 8.21 13.58
C GLY A 45 -19.30 6.82 14.16
N THR A 46 -18.46 5.82 13.88
CA THR A 46 -18.63 4.43 14.31
C THR A 46 -17.74 4.04 15.47
N ARG A 47 -16.85 4.92 15.96
CA ARG A 47 -15.95 4.67 17.11
C ARG A 47 -16.64 4.13 18.38
N GLN A 48 -17.94 4.37 18.53
CA GLN A 48 -18.76 3.85 19.62
C GLN A 48 -19.09 2.35 19.49
N THR A 49 -18.86 1.71 18.34
CA THR A 49 -19.14 0.27 18.12
C THR A 49 -18.03 -0.64 18.65
N PHE A 50 -16.87 -0.09 18.99
CA PHE A 50 -15.77 -0.85 19.57
C PHE A 50 -16.00 -1.06 21.07
N HIS A 51 -16.79 -2.07 21.38
CA HIS A 51 -16.94 -2.54 22.75
C HIS A 51 -16.21 -3.86 22.92
N LEU A 52 -15.11 -3.81 23.68
CA LEU A 52 -14.44 -5.02 24.13
C LEU A 52 -15.41 -5.83 24.99
N THR A 53 -15.58 -7.11 24.63
CA THR A 53 -16.32 -8.06 25.48
C THR A 53 -15.61 -8.18 26.84
N PRO A 54 -16.32 -8.59 27.92
CA PRO A 54 -15.66 -8.81 29.21
C PRO A 54 -14.46 -9.75 29.12
N LYS A 55 -14.59 -10.84 28.35
CA LYS A 55 -13.50 -11.79 28.08
C LYS A 55 -12.32 -11.13 27.35
N ALA A 56 -12.58 -10.27 26.37
CA ALA A 56 -11.52 -9.55 25.66
C ALA A 56 -10.78 -8.57 26.59
N LYS A 57 -11.49 -7.93 27.52
CA LYS A 57 -10.86 -7.05 28.54
C LYS A 57 -9.97 -7.84 29.49
N GLU A 58 -10.42 -8.99 29.97
CA GLU A 58 -9.63 -9.88 30.83
C GLU A 58 -8.37 -10.38 30.10
N THR A 59 -8.51 -10.82 28.84
CA THR A 59 -7.38 -11.25 28.01
C THR A 59 -6.36 -10.14 27.82
N LEU A 60 -6.79 -8.89 27.60
CA LEU A 60 -5.89 -7.75 27.48
C LEU A 60 -5.14 -7.44 28.79
N GLN A 61 -5.79 -7.59 29.94
CA GLN A 61 -5.14 -7.43 31.24
C GLN A 61 -4.04 -8.47 31.45
N GLU A 62 -4.31 -9.74 31.11
CA GLU A 62 -3.29 -10.80 31.18
C GLU A 62 -2.10 -10.53 30.25
N LEU A 63 -2.35 -9.98 29.05
CA LEU A 63 -1.30 -9.61 28.09
C LEU A 63 -0.40 -8.47 28.61
N GLU A 64 -0.94 -7.51 29.36
CA GLU A 64 -0.15 -6.43 29.96
C GLU A 64 0.84 -6.94 31.02
N GLU A 65 0.59 -8.13 31.60
CA GLU A 65 1.49 -8.77 32.57
C GLU A 65 2.60 -9.60 31.89
N LEU A 66 2.50 -9.85 30.59
CA LEU A 66 3.52 -10.60 29.86
C LEU A 66 4.80 -9.76 29.63
N PRO A 67 5.98 -10.39 29.69
CA PRO A 67 7.22 -9.71 29.37
C PRO A 67 7.22 -9.25 27.91
N THR A 68 7.57 -7.99 27.68
CA THR A 68 7.70 -7.45 26.33
C THR A 68 8.92 -8.06 25.64
N MET A 69 8.77 -8.42 24.36
CA MET A 69 9.92 -8.82 23.54
C MET A 69 10.85 -7.62 23.40
N LYS A 70 12.13 -7.82 23.70
CA LYS A 70 13.17 -6.84 23.37
C LYS A 70 13.43 -6.91 21.89
N HIS A 71 13.05 -5.87 21.16
CA HIS A 71 13.55 -5.63 19.82
C HIS A 71 15.00 -5.13 19.95
N ASP A 72 15.96 -5.91 19.49
CA ASP A 72 17.41 -5.62 19.56
C ASP A 72 17.98 -5.13 18.23
N HIS A 73 17.24 -5.32 17.14
CA HIS A 73 17.51 -4.78 15.81
C HIS A 73 16.35 -3.87 15.40
N PHE A 74 16.64 -2.57 15.30
CA PHE A 74 15.72 -1.56 14.78
C PHE A 74 16.24 -1.08 13.44
N ASN A 75 15.42 -1.19 12.40
CA ASN A 75 15.67 -0.45 11.17
C ASN A 75 15.35 1.05 11.41
N PRO A 76 16.31 1.98 11.24
CA PRO A 76 16.03 3.41 11.40
C PRO A 76 14.91 3.89 10.47
N GLU A 77 14.71 3.25 9.32
CA GLU A 77 13.64 3.56 8.36
C GLU A 77 12.32 2.82 8.65
N GLY A 78 12.30 1.87 9.59
CA GLY A 78 11.09 1.12 10.02
C GLY A 78 11.18 -0.37 9.70
N ASP A 79 10.60 -1.19 10.57
CA ASP A 79 10.60 -2.66 10.39
C ASP A 79 9.28 -3.17 9.79
N TYR A 80 8.21 -2.38 9.92
CA TYR A 80 6.88 -2.66 9.39
C TYR A 80 6.42 -1.58 8.41
N ILE A 81 5.56 -1.95 7.46
CA ILE A 81 5.08 -1.04 6.39
C ILE A 81 4.44 0.23 6.98
N ASP A 82 3.66 0.11 8.06
CA ASP A 82 3.04 1.26 8.72
C ASP A 82 4.07 2.23 9.31
N GLU A 83 5.15 1.71 9.89
CA GLU A 83 6.25 2.52 10.41
C GLU A 83 7.02 3.22 9.28
N ILE A 84 7.32 2.48 8.22
CA ILE A 84 8.03 2.99 7.03
C ILE A 84 7.21 4.12 6.41
N ASN A 85 5.92 3.90 6.16
CA ASN A 85 5.02 4.88 5.55
C ASN A 85 4.80 6.10 6.45
N LYS A 86 4.77 5.91 7.76
CA LYS A 86 4.70 7.01 8.73
C LYS A 86 5.98 7.84 8.73
N LYS A 87 7.16 7.22 8.72
CA LYS A 87 8.46 7.91 8.64
C LYS A 87 8.63 8.65 7.32
N ALA A 88 8.09 8.10 6.23
CA ALA A 88 8.01 8.75 4.93
C ALA A 88 6.95 9.88 4.86
N ASN A 89 6.14 10.09 5.91
CA ASN A 89 5.05 11.07 6.00
C ASN A 89 3.91 10.87 4.98
N ILE A 90 3.65 9.62 4.59
CA ILE A 90 2.59 9.29 3.62
C ILE A 90 1.46 8.45 4.22
N ASP A 91 1.61 7.93 5.45
CA ASP A 91 0.58 7.14 6.16
C ASP A 91 -0.79 7.84 6.18
N LYS A 92 -0.79 9.16 6.35
CA LYS A 92 -2.00 9.99 6.36
C LYS A 92 -2.62 10.21 4.98
N LYS A 93 -2.04 9.71 3.91
CA LYS A 93 -2.58 9.83 2.56
C LYS A 93 -3.01 8.49 1.97
N LEU A 94 -2.87 7.42 2.75
CA LEU A 94 -3.14 6.05 2.33
C LEU A 94 -4.32 5.50 3.12
N PHE A 95 -5.12 4.69 2.45
CA PHE A 95 -6.14 3.87 3.07
C PHE A 95 -5.46 2.67 3.75
N GLN A 96 -5.84 2.36 4.97
CA GLN A 96 -5.28 1.30 5.81
C GLN A 96 -3.75 1.29 5.97
N GLY A 97 -3.08 2.41 5.69
CA GLY A 97 -1.65 2.60 5.90
C GLY A 97 -0.79 2.49 4.64
N ASP A 98 -1.20 1.70 3.64
CA ASP A 98 -0.42 1.36 2.44
C ASP A 98 -1.25 1.16 1.16
N ILE A 99 -2.58 1.37 1.20
CA ILE A 99 -3.43 1.29 0.02
C ILE A 99 -3.62 2.68 -0.57
N TYR A 100 -3.10 2.89 -1.76
CA TYR A 100 -3.34 4.11 -2.52
C TYR A 100 -4.66 4.01 -3.30
N LEU A 101 -5.50 5.02 -3.16
CA LEU A 101 -6.80 5.12 -3.83
C LEU A 101 -6.79 6.33 -4.75
N ASN A 102 -7.00 6.10 -6.04
CA ASN A 102 -7.35 7.19 -6.94
C ASN A 102 -8.80 7.63 -6.70
N GLU A 103 -9.23 8.72 -7.36
CA GLU A 103 -10.57 9.27 -7.15
C GLU A 103 -11.70 8.26 -7.35
N VAL A 104 -11.62 7.45 -8.41
CA VAL A 104 -12.66 6.48 -8.76
C VAL A 104 -12.74 5.37 -7.71
N GLN A 105 -11.60 4.79 -7.32
CA GLN A 105 -11.55 3.75 -6.29
C GLN A 105 -12.00 4.29 -4.94
N GLY A 106 -11.66 5.53 -4.64
CA GLY A 106 -12.07 6.26 -3.45
C GLY A 106 -13.58 6.37 -3.32
N GLU A 107 -14.27 6.85 -4.36
CA GLU A 107 -15.74 6.95 -4.34
C GLU A 107 -16.41 5.59 -4.22
N ILE A 108 -15.89 4.55 -4.91
CA ILE A 108 -16.41 3.18 -4.75
C ILE A 108 -16.30 2.72 -3.30
N ILE A 109 -15.16 2.97 -2.64
CA ILE A 109 -14.96 2.58 -1.24
C ILE A 109 -15.87 3.39 -0.32
N ILE A 110 -16.08 4.68 -0.58
CA ILE A 110 -17.00 5.51 0.18
C ILE A 110 -18.44 5.00 0.07
N GLU A 111 -18.92 4.72 -1.15
CA GLU A 111 -20.25 4.15 -1.39
C GLU A 111 -20.39 2.81 -0.67
N GLU A 112 -19.38 1.95 -0.81
CA GLU A 112 -19.30 0.66 -0.12
C GLU A 112 -19.40 0.81 1.42
N LEU A 113 -18.69 1.78 2.00
CA LEU A 113 -18.75 2.08 3.44
C LEU A 113 -20.11 2.65 3.85
N GLU A 114 -20.68 3.58 3.09
CA GLU A 114 -22.00 4.19 3.36
C GLU A 114 -23.11 3.14 3.30
N GLU A 115 -23.12 2.26 2.29
CA GLU A 115 -24.02 1.09 2.21
C GLU A 115 -23.94 0.23 3.49
N GLU A 116 -22.72 0.00 4.01
CA GLU A 116 -22.53 -0.72 5.27
C GLU A 116 -23.06 0.06 6.48
N LEU A 117 -22.94 1.39 6.49
CA LEU A 117 -23.44 2.20 7.61
C LEU A 117 -24.96 2.16 7.73
N GLU A 118 -25.67 2.10 6.60
CA GLU A 118 -27.14 2.08 6.52
C GLU A 118 -27.75 0.74 6.93
N GLY A 119 -26.94 -0.24 7.33
CA GLY A 119 -27.41 -1.54 7.81
C GLY A 119 -27.84 -2.47 6.68
N ALA A 120 -27.33 -2.25 5.46
CA ALA A 120 -27.42 -3.27 4.42
C ALA A 120 -26.71 -4.55 4.91
N ASN A 121 -27.30 -5.72 4.62
CA ASN A 121 -26.70 -7.04 4.90
C ASN A 121 -25.48 -7.28 3.98
N ARG A 122 -24.43 -6.48 4.14
CA ARG A 122 -23.25 -6.49 3.28
C ARG A 122 -22.08 -7.24 3.94
N THR A 123 -21.35 -7.96 3.09
CA THR A 123 -20.19 -8.78 3.47
C THR A 123 -18.92 -7.97 3.27
N LYS A 124 -18.13 -7.71 4.32
CA LYS A 124 -16.75 -7.24 4.13
C LYS A 124 -15.85 -8.44 3.83
N ARG A 125 -15.24 -8.45 2.64
CA ARG A 125 -14.40 -9.56 2.14
C ARG A 125 -12.93 -9.19 2.24
N GLN A 126 -12.07 -10.19 2.30
CA GLN A 126 -10.62 -9.99 2.20
C GLN A 126 -10.17 -9.55 0.81
N ALA A 127 -10.96 -9.81 -0.24
CA ALA A 127 -10.68 -9.40 -1.61
C ALA A 127 -11.79 -8.52 -2.18
N ILE A 128 -11.45 -7.62 -3.10
CA ILE A 128 -12.40 -6.76 -3.80
C ILE A 128 -13.47 -7.58 -4.51
N ARG A 129 -14.68 -7.04 -4.56
CA ARG A 129 -15.75 -7.57 -5.42
C ARG A 129 -15.72 -6.85 -6.74
N ASP A 130 -15.46 -7.59 -7.80
CA ASP A 130 -15.51 -7.05 -9.15
C ASP A 130 -16.94 -7.06 -9.70
N ARG A 131 -17.83 -6.24 -9.12
CA ARG A 131 -19.25 -6.19 -9.50
C ARG A 131 -19.43 -5.90 -11.00
N ASP A 132 -18.60 -5.01 -11.53
CA ASP A 132 -18.70 -4.50 -12.90
C ASP A 132 -17.70 -5.17 -13.87
N GLY A 133 -16.85 -6.09 -13.39
CA GLY A 133 -15.89 -6.84 -14.21
C GLY A 133 -14.69 -6.01 -14.69
N VAL A 134 -14.39 -4.90 -14.02
CA VAL A 134 -13.35 -3.92 -14.42
C VAL A 134 -12.24 -3.79 -13.39
N ARG A 135 -12.42 -4.28 -12.17
CA ARG A 135 -11.49 -4.12 -11.05
C ARG A 135 -10.47 -5.26 -10.96
N LEU A 136 -10.63 -6.35 -11.71
CA LEU A 136 -9.65 -7.43 -11.81
C LEU A 136 -8.82 -7.34 -13.11
N TRP A 137 -7.62 -7.89 -13.04
CA TRP A 137 -6.69 -7.95 -14.17
C TRP A 137 -7.17 -8.91 -15.25
N SER A 138 -7.31 -8.39 -16.47
CA SER A 138 -7.73 -9.17 -17.63
C SER A 138 -6.74 -10.30 -17.92
N ASN A 139 -7.24 -11.47 -18.31
CA ASN A 139 -6.43 -12.65 -18.64
C ASN A 139 -5.47 -13.07 -17.51
N PHE A 140 -5.76 -12.75 -16.26
CA PHE A 140 -4.90 -13.05 -15.10
C PHE A 140 -3.48 -12.49 -15.25
N THR A 141 -3.31 -11.38 -15.98
CA THR A 141 -1.98 -10.85 -16.32
C THR A 141 -1.87 -9.39 -15.89
N VAL A 142 -0.85 -9.11 -15.07
CA VAL A 142 -0.45 -7.76 -14.67
C VAL A 142 0.73 -7.37 -15.56
N ASN A 143 0.51 -6.46 -16.50
CA ASN A 143 1.62 -5.87 -17.26
C ASN A 143 2.30 -4.83 -16.38
N TYR A 144 3.62 -4.85 -16.32
CA TYR A 144 4.37 -3.91 -15.49
C TYR A 144 5.63 -3.37 -16.17
N ILE A 145 6.11 -2.22 -15.71
CA ILE A 145 7.41 -1.64 -16.06
C ILE A 145 8.13 -1.18 -14.80
N PHE A 146 9.46 -1.05 -14.88
CA PHE A 146 10.24 -0.38 -13.84
C PHE A 146 10.47 1.09 -14.20
N ASN A 147 10.18 1.99 -13.28
CA ASN A 147 10.62 3.38 -13.39
C ASN A 147 12.12 3.48 -13.04
N THR A 148 12.80 4.45 -13.64
CA THR A 148 14.21 4.75 -13.34
C THR A 148 14.49 5.14 -11.90
N THR A 149 13.47 5.51 -11.11
CA THR A 149 13.64 5.79 -9.68
C THR A 149 13.83 4.53 -8.83
N LEU A 150 13.49 3.35 -9.35
CA LEU A 150 13.56 2.11 -8.58
C LEU A 150 15.02 1.60 -8.50
N GLY A 151 15.50 1.37 -7.28
CA GLY A 151 16.80 0.73 -7.03
C GLY A 151 16.81 -0.76 -7.40
N GLU A 152 18.00 -1.33 -7.60
CA GLU A 152 18.13 -2.75 -7.99
C GLU A 152 17.62 -3.69 -6.89
N ASP A 153 17.83 -3.37 -5.61
CA ASP A 153 17.33 -4.21 -4.50
C ASP A 153 15.80 -4.27 -4.49
N ALA A 154 15.12 -3.14 -4.67
CA ALA A 154 13.67 -3.08 -4.78
C ALA A 154 13.14 -3.79 -6.05
N ARG A 155 13.89 -3.69 -7.16
CA ARG A 155 13.60 -4.41 -8.40
C ARG A 155 13.69 -5.92 -8.20
N GLU A 156 14.74 -6.41 -7.54
CA GLU A 156 14.87 -7.82 -7.18
C GLU A 156 13.76 -8.28 -6.23
N ALA A 157 13.41 -7.46 -5.23
CA ALA A 157 12.33 -7.73 -4.30
C ALA A 157 10.99 -7.89 -5.03
N PHE A 158 10.67 -6.97 -5.95
CA PHE A 158 9.48 -7.05 -6.82
C PHE A 158 9.45 -8.37 -7.60
N LEU A 159 10.54 -8.71 -8.29
CA LEU A 159 10.60 -9.94 -9.09
C LEU A 159 10.41 -11.20 -8.24
N ARG A 160 10.98 -11.23 -7.03
CA ARG A 160 10.79 -12.35 -6.08
C ARG A 160 9.35 -12.43 -5.57
N GLY A 161 8.74 -11.31 -5.21
CA GLY A 161 7.33 -11.24 -4.79
C GLY A 161 6.37 -11.67 -5.91
N ALA A 162 6.58 -11.17 -7.13
CA ALA A 162 5.81 -11.55 -8.32
C ALA A 162 5.96 -13.04 -8.65
N THR A 163 7.15 -13.61 -8.42
CA THR A 163 7.40 -15.04 -8.58
C THR A 163 6.63 -15.86 -7.54
N MET A 164 6.49 -15.40 -6.29
CA MET A 164 5.69 -16.10 -5.27
C MET A 164 4.24 -16.24 -5.72
N TRP A 165 3.63 -15.14 -6.17
CA TRP A 165 2.27 -15.16 -6.71
C TRP A 165 2.14 -16.05 -7.96
N THR A 166 3.05 -15.91 -8.92
CA THR A 166 2.99 -16.66 -10.20
C THR A 166 3.22 -18.16 -10.01
N LYS A 167 4.00 -18.54 -9.00
CA LYS A 167 4.32 -19.95 -8.72
C LYS A 167 3.11 -20.72 -8.21
N ASP A 168 2.33 -20.11 -7.32
CA ASP A 168 1.27 -20.79 -6.57
C ASP A 168 -0.15 -20.40 -7.04
N THR A 169 -0.26 -19.55 -8.07
CA THR A 169 -1.55 -19.11 -8.65
C THR A 169 -1.51 -19.09 -10.20
N CYS A 170 -2.64 -18.76 -10.83
CA CYS A 170 -2.71 -18.55 -12.27
C CYS A 170 -2.32 -17.13 -12.72
N ILE A 171 -1.98 -16.24 -11.77
CA ILE A 171 -1.59 -14.86 -12.04
C ILE A 171 -0.23 -14.84 -12.73
N ARG A 172 -0.07 -13.93 -13.70
CA ARG A 172 1.20 -13.69 -14.39
C ARG A 172 1.58 -12.22 -14.27
N PHE A 173 2.85 -11.98 -13.96
CA PHE A 173 3.45 -10.65 -14.07
C PHE A 173 4.28 -10.59 -15.35
N GLN A 174 3.89 -9.73 -16.28
CA GLN A 174 4.52 -9.60 -17.58
C GLN A 174 5.27 -8.27 -17.69
N HIS A 175 6.59 -8.35 -17.84
CA HIS A 175 7.42 -7.16 -17.99
C HIS A 175 7.26 -6.54 -19.39
N ASP A 176 6.87 -5.27 -19.46
CA ASP A 176 6.69 -4.51 -20.69
C ASP A 176 7.79 -3.45 -20.87
N VAL A 177 8.89 -3.83 -21.51
CA VAL A 177 10.05 -2.96 -21.70
C VAL A 177 9.81 -1.77 -22.66
N ARG A 178 8.65 -1.69 -23.34
CA ARG A 178 8.42 -0.70 -24.41
C ARG A 178 8.49 0.74 -23.91
N PHE A 179 8.13 0.97 -22.64
CA PHE A 179 7.98 2.31 -22.07
C PHE A 179 8.90 2.60 -20.88
N GLU A 180 9.80 1.67 -20.54
CA GLU A 180 10.69 1.73 -19.36
C GLU A 180 11.64 2.96 -19.40
N ARG A 181 11.92 3.49 -20.60
CA ARG A 181 12.78 4.68 -20.78
C ARG A 181 12.07 6.02 -20.52
N ILE A 182 10.75 6.00 -20.31
CA ILE A 182 9.94 7.19 -20.03
C ILE A 182 9.80 7.31 -18.51
N SER A 183 10.67 8.11 -17.89
CA SER A 183 10.69 8.29 -16.43
C SER A 183 9.58 9.21 -15.92
N ASP A 184 9.14 10.17 -16.72
CA ASP A 184 8.05 11.09 -16.37
C ASP A 184 6.69 10.40 -16.45
N VAL A 185 5.99 10.33 -15.32
CA VAL A 185 4.72 9.61 -15.18
C VAL A 185 3.62 10.24 -16.02
N GLU A 186 3.56 11.57 -16.10
CA GLU A 186 2.49 12.25 -16.83
C GLU A 186 2.65 12.08 -18.35
N THR A 187 3.89 12.15 -18.84
CA THR A 187 4.22 11.76 -20.22
C THR A 187 3.85 10.30 -20.46
N LEU A 188 4.23 9.38 -19.56
CA LEU A 188 3.94 7.96 -19.73
C LEU A 188 2.43 7.69 -19.85
N LYS A 189 1.59 8.33 -19.03
CA LYS A 189 0.11 8.22 -19.11
C LYS A 189 -0.40 8.51 -20.52
N GLN A 190 0.20 9.45 -21.25
CA GLN A 190 -0.20 9.79 -22.61
C GLN A 190 0.14 8.66 -23.61
N TYR A 191 1.31 8.03 -23.46
CA TYR A 191 1.76 6.93 -24.33
C TYR A 191 0.99 5.63 -24.10
N VAL A 192 0.60 5.35 -22.85
CA VAL A 192 -0.09 4.12 -22.47
C VAL A 192 -1.61 4.29 -22.39
N ARG A 193 -2.15 5.38 -22.96
CA ARG A 193 -3.58 5.67 -22.93
C ARG A 193 -4.40 4.47 -23.43
N GLY A 194 -5.34 4.02 -22.61
CA GLY A 194 -6.19 2.86 -22.91
C GLY A 194 -5.52 1.49 -22.67
N GLN A 195 -4.34 1.45 -22.07
CA GLN A 195 -3.67 0.24 -21.62
C GLN A 195 -3.61 0.22 -20.09
N ASP A 196 -3.91 -0.93 -19.51
CA ASP A 196 -3.72 -1.18 -18.08
C ASP A 196 -2.26 -1.57 -17.83
N LEU A 197 -1.54 -0.77 -17.05
CA LEU A 197 -0.10 -0.93 -16.82
C LEU A 197 0.28 -0.55 -15.38
N LEU A 198 1.04 -1.42 -14.72
CA LEU A 198 1.62 -1.16 -13.40
C LEU A 198 3.02 -0.52 -13.56
N ILE A 199 3.25 0.64 -12.96
CA ILE A 199 4.58 1.23 -12.86
C ILE A 199 5.16 1.00 -11.46
N VAL A 200 6.26 0.27 -11.40
CA VAL A 200 7.00 -0.03 -10.17
C VAL A 200 8.10 1.01 -9.99
N GLN A 201 8.11 1.69 -8.86
CA GLN A 201 8.96 2.87 -8.64
C GLN A 201 9.30 3.06 -7.17
N ALA A 202 10.25 3.93 -6.87
CA ALA A 202 10.47 4.43 -5.51
C ALA A 202 9.83 5.82 -5.38
N LYS A 203 8.70 5.91 -4.67
CA LYS A 203 7.96 7.16 -4.42
C LYS A 203 7.57 7.32 -2.95
N GLY A 204 8.52 7.07 -2.06
CA GLY A 204 8.33 7.11 -0.62
C GLY A 204 7.51 5.94 -0.11
N GLY A 205 8.01 5.27 0.93
CA GLY A 205 7.36 4.12 1.56
C GLY A 205 6.95 2.97 0.63
N CYS A 206 6.13 2.08 1.19
CA CYS A 206 5.63 0.85 0.57
C CYS A 206 4.12 0.97 0.43
N TRP A 207 3.61 0.99 -0.79
CA TRP A 207 2.16 1.10 -1.02
C TRP A 207 1.79 0.70 -2.44
N SER A 208 0.51 0.39 -2.64
CA SER A 208 0.00 -0.03 -3.93
C SER A 208 -1.46 0.36 -4.14
N SER A 209 -1.85 0.50 -5.41
CA SER A 209 -3.27 0.56 -5.78
C SER A 209 -3.99 -0.76 -5.50
N LEU A 210 -5.28 -0.68 -5.18
CA LEU A 210 -6.09 -1.86 -4.89
C LEU A 210 -6.78 -2.45 -6.14
N GLY A 211 -6.33 -3.63 -6.56
CA GLY A 211 -6.81 -4.27 -7.77
C GLY A 211 -6.36 -3.52 -9.03
N LYS A 212 -7.11 -3.72 -10.11
CA LYS A 212 -6.96 -2.96 -11.35
C LYS A 212 -7.71 -1.64 -11.23
N ALA A 213 -6.95 -0.55 -11.14
CA ALA A 213 -7.48 0.82 -11.09
C ALA A 213 -7.85 1.36 -12.49
N GLY A 214 -7.32 0.72 -13.53
CA GLY A 214 -7.45 1.12 -14.93
C GLY A 214 -6.36 2.09 -15.37
N GLY A 215 -5.90 1.96 -16.61
CA GLY A 215 -4.84 2.82 -17.14
C GLY A 215 -3.48 2.59 -16.48
N LEU A 216 -2.68 3.65 -16.37
CA LEU A 216 -1.41 3.60 -15.63
C LEU A 216 -1.67 3.69 -14.13
N GLN A 217 -1.32 2.64 -13.39
CA GLN A 217 -1.41 2.61 -11.92
C GLN A 217 -0.04 2.39 -11.29
N GLN A 218 0.14 2.89 -10.06
CA GLN A 218 1.44 3.00 -9.40
C GLN A 218 1.55 2.00 -8.24
N ILE A 219 2.77 1.50 -8.03
CA ILE A 219 3.20 0.79 -6.81
C ILE A 219 4.54 1.37 -6.37
N SER A 220 4.69 1.66 -5.08
CA SER A 220 5.94 2.15 -4.51
C SER A 220 6.63 1.06 -3.70
N LEU A 221 7.90 0.84 -3.99
CA LEU A 221 8.83 0.06 -3.20
C LEU A 221 10.08 0.92 -2.99
N ALA A 222 9.97 1.91 -2.10
CA ALA A 222 11.06 2.82 -1.76
C ALA A 222 11.99 2.23 -0.69
N ASP A 223 12.81 3.07 -0.07
CA ASP A 223 13.72 2.68 1.01
C ASP A 223 12.98 1.90 2.11
N ALA A 224 13.60 0.81 2.57
CA ALA A 224 13.08 -0.18 3.53
C ALA A 224 11.98 -1.13 3.01
N CYS A 225 11.54 -0.98 1.76
CA CYS A 225 10.56 -1.87 1.13
C CYS A 225 11.20 -3.03 0.35
N GLU A 226 12.53 -3.14 0.31
CA GLU A 226 13.30 -4.02 -0.59
C GLU A 226 13.34 -5.49 -0.13
N THR A 227 12.26 -5.96 0.49
CA THR A 227 12.10 -7.35 0.89
C THR A 227 11.07 -8.04 0.00
N LYS A 228 11.29 -9.32 -0.30
CA LYS A 228 10.34 -10.11 -1.10
C LYS A 228 8.95 -10.20 -0.44
N SER A 229 8.87 -10.13 0.89
CA SER A 229 7.63 -10.21 1.66
C SER A 229 6.83 -8.92 1.51
N ILE A 230 7.46 -7.75 1.66
CA ILE A 230 6.81 -6.46 1.43
C ILE A 230 6.37 -6.36 -0.03
N ALA A 231 7.23 -6.71 -0.98
CA ALA A 231 6.85 -6.72 -2.39
C ALA A 231 5.67 -7.66 -2.68
N ALA A 232 5.64 -8.87 -2.09
CA ALA A 232 4.51 -9.79 -2.25
C ALA A 232 3.21 -9.25 -1.65
N HIS A 233 3.30 -8.55 -0.51
CA HIS A 233 2.17 -7.87 0.13
C HIS A 233 1.59 -6.77 -0.76
N GLU A 234 2.43 -5.85 -1.26
CA GLU A 234 1.99 -4.76 -2.14
C GLU A 234 1.44 -5.27 -3.48
N LEU A 235 1.97 -6.40 -3.97
CA LEU A 235 1.40 -7.11 -5.11
C LEU A 235 0.05 -7.75 -4.78
N GLY A 236 -0.18 -8.18 -3.54
CA GLY A 236 -1.49 -8.62 -3.05
C GLY A 236 -2.53 -7.51 -3.17
N HIS A 237 -2.18 -6.28 -2.76
CA HIS A 237 -3.02 -5.10 -3.00
C HIS A 237 -3.26 -4.86 -4.48
N THR A 238 -2.22 -4.90 -5.33
CA THR A 238 -2.37 -4.81 -6.80
C THR A 238 -3.35 -5.85 -7.36
N LEU A 239 -3.41 -7.04 -6.76
CA LEU A 239 -4.32 -8.11 -7.17
C LEU A 239 -5.73 -7.99 -6.58
N GLY A 240 -5.94 -7.04 -5.66
CA GLY A 240 -7.25 -6.72 -5.09
C GLY A 240 -7.49 -7.27 -3.70
N PHE A 241 -6.46 -7.64 -2.95
CA PHE A 241 -6.60 -8.03 -1.54
C PHE A 241 -6.56 -6.80 -0.63
N TYR A 242 -7.54 -6.70 0.26
CA TYR A 242 -7.46 -5.89 1.47
C TYR A 242 -6.70 -6.67 2.55
N HIS A 243 -6.37 -5.99 3.64
CA HIS A 243 -5.78 -6.64 4.79
C HIS A 243 -6.73 -7.61 5.50
N THR A 244 -6.20 -8.73 5.99
CA THR A 244 -6.98 -9.77 6.69
C THR A 244 -7.70 -9.24 7.93
N MET A 245 -7.09 -8.31 8.69
CA MET A 245 -7.74 -7.68 9.86
C MET A 245 -8.94 -6.79 9.51
N SER A 246 -9.26 -6.67 8.23
CA SER A 246 -10.41 -5.92 7.72
C SER A 246 -11.61 -6.81 7.43
N ARG A 247 -11.47 -8.14 7.52
CA ARG A 247 -12.59 -9.08 7.30
C ARG A 247 -13.72 -8.83 8.29
N HIS A 248 -14.96 -9.09 7.87
CA HIS A 248 -16.14 -8.95 8.74
C HIS A 248 -16.11 -9.89 9.96
N ASP A 249 -15.52 -11.08 9.82
CA ASP A 249 -15.42 -12.11 10.86
C ASP A 249 -14.23 -11.90 11.81
N ARG A 250 -13.40 -10.87 11.60
CA ARG A 250 -12.17 -10.66 12.38
C ARG A 250 -12.39 -10.67 13.90
N ASN A 251 -13.56 -10.22 14.38
CA ASN A 251 -13.83 -10.06 15.82
C ASN A 251 -14.01 -11.43 16.50
N ASP A 252 -14.20 -12.49 15.72
CA ASP A 252 -14.19 -13.87 16.20
C ASP A 252 -12.76 -14.41 16.38
N HIS A 253 -11.76 -13.71 15.82
CA HIS A 253 -10.37 -14.18 15.73
C HIS A 253 -9.36 -13.30 16.46
N ILE A 254 -9.54 -11.97 16.42
CA ILE A 254 -8.61 -10.97 16.99
C ILE A 254 -9.34 -9.96 17.88
N ILE A 255 -8.60 -9.42 18.85
CA ILE A 255 -9.06 -8.32 19.72
C ILE A 255 -8.36 -7.03 19.28
N VAL A 256 -9.16 -6.03 18.92
CA VAL A 256 -8.64 -4.70 18.56
C VAL A 256 -8.78 -3.76 19.75
N ASN A 257 -7.67 -3.46 20.42
CA ASN A 257 -7.64 -2.47 21.50
C ASN A 257 -7.56 -1.04 20.92
N VAL A 258 -8.73 -0.41 20.74
CA VAL A 258 -8.85 0.92 20.13
C VAL A 258 -8.14 2.02 20.89
N GLU A 259 -7.95 1.87 22.21
CA GLU A 259 -7.21 2.84 23.01
C GLU A 259 -5.73 2.91 22.63
N ASN A 260 -5.18 1.83 22.04
CA ASN A 260 -3.81 1.78 21.56
C ASN A 260 -3.67 2.21 20.08
N ILE A 261 -4.78 2.55 19.41
CA ILE A 261 -4.77 2.96 18.00
C ILE A 261 -4.60 4.48 17.92
N GLN A 262 -3.72 4.92 17.02
CA GLN A 262 -3.60 6.34 16.69
C GLN A 262 -4.95 6.89 16.22
N LYS A 263 -5.39 8.04 16.74
CA LYS A 263 -6.77 8.53 16.54
C LYS A 263 -7.25 8.58 15.08
N TYR A 264 -6.36 8.88 14.15
CA TYR A 264 -6.67 8.99 12.72
C TYR A 264 -6.68 7.64 11.97
N TRP A 265 -6.22 6.56 12.61
CA TRP A 265 -6.25 5.20 12.10
C TRP A 265 -7.51 4.43 12.50
N VAL A 266 -8.27 4.91 13.48
CA VAL A 266 -9.42 4.17 14.05
C VAL A 266 -10.40 3.71 12.98
N SER A 267 -10.73 4.61 12.04
CA SER A 267 -11.59 4.32 10.87
C SER A 267 -11.11 3.15 10.02
N GLN A 268 -9.81 2.89 9.97
CA GLN A 268 -9.21 1.82 9.18
C GLN A 268 -9.43 0.44 9.79
N PHE A 269 -9.72 0.41 11.10
CA PHE A 269 -10.04 -0.79 11.85
C PHE A 269 -11.54 -0.94 12.07
N GLU A 270 -12.38 -0.15 11.42
CA GLU A 270 -13.80 -0.19 11.69
C GLU A 270 -14.50 -1.39 11.09
N TRP A 271 -15.43 -1.88 11.91
CA TRP A 271 -16.18 -3.11 11.76
C TRP A 271 -17.66 -2.79 11.75
N LYS A 272 -18.43 -3.48 10.89
CA LYS A 272 -19.90 -3.52 10.95
C LYS A 272 -20.43 -4.92 10.63
N SER A 273 -21.63 -5.19 11.16
CA SER A 273 -22.23 -6.53 11.33
C SER A 273 -22.49 -7.28 10.04
N SER A 274 -22.39 -8.61 10.10
CA SER A 274 -22.66 -9.53 8.99
C SER A 274 -23.99 -10.28 9.14
N ASP A 275 -24.62 -10.58 8.00
CA ASP A 275 -25.41 -11.81 7.79
C ASP A 275 -25.00 -12.56 6.51
N LEU A 276 -23.93 -12.13 5.85
CA LEU A 276 -23.39 -12.83 4.68
C LEU A 276 -21.86 -12.79 4.79
N ASN A 277 -21.22 -13.96 4.68
CA ASN A 277 -19.77 -14.15 4.65
C ASN A 277 -19.44 -14.74 3.29
N ASP A 278 -18.51 -14.14 2.55
CA ASP A 278 -17.92 -14.76 1.37
C ASP A 278 -16.41 -14.55 1.36
N ASN A 279 -15.74 -15.24 2.28
CA ASN A 279 -14.29 -15.44 2.28
C ASN A 279 -13.89 -16.64 1.40
N PHE A 280 -14.69 -16.98 0.38
CA PHE A 280 -14.50 -18.17 -0.47
C PHE A 280 -14.43 -19.50 0.32
N GLY A 281 -15.01 -19.53 1.53
CA GLY A 281 -14.94 -20.67 2.44
C GLY A 281 -13.60 -20.85 3.16
N LEU A 282 -12.74 -19.82 3.17
CA LEU A 282 -11.44 -19.83 3.84
C LEU A 282 -11.52 -19.29 5.27
N ASP A 283 -10.82 -19.97 6.18
CA ASP A 283 -10.65 -19.56 7.57
C ASP A 283 -9.86 -18.25 7.68
N TYR A 284 -9.82 -17.66 8.87
CA TYR A 284 -9.02 -16.48 9.15
C TYR A 284 -7.53 -16.85 9.25
N ASP A 285 -6.67 -16.08 8.59
CA ASP A 285 -5.22 -16.28 8.54
C ASP A 285 -4.52 -15.22 9.41
N TYR A 286 -3.78 -15.66 10.43
CA TYR A 286 -3.26 -14.83 11.52
C TYR A 286 -1.96 -14.10 11.18
#